data_AF-A0A1V5BIT5-F1
#
_entry.id   AF-A0A1V5BIT5-F1
#
_cell.length_a   1.000
_cell.length_b   1.000
_cell.length_c   1.000
_cell.angle_alpha   90.00
_cell.angle_beta   90.00
_cell.angle_gamma   90.00
#
_symmetry.space_group_name_H-M   'P 1'
#
loop_
_entity.id
_entity.type
_entity.pdbx_description
1 polymer ?
#
loop_
_entity_poly.entity_id
_entity_poly.type
_entity_poly.pdbx_seq_one_letter_code
_entity_poly.pdbx_strand_id
1 'polypeptide(L)'
;MKTFFRDFSIDRLTSDHDDLEELIDNRQGNFYKTVKYTELDNKIKALLNKLTELSPETEGVIKDLEDNILHLECICYSSAYKDGMADLMAAITLNNLHITKVELWEV
;
A
#
# COMPACT_ATOMS: atom_id res chain seq x y z
N MET A 1 -23.00 -4.47 16.92
CA MET A 1 -22.18 -4.01 15.78
C MET A 1 -20.76 -3.81 16.30
N LYS A 2 -19.78 -4.63 15.86
CA LYS A 2 -18.37 -4.50 16.30
C LYS A 2 -17.67 -3.52 15.38
N THR A 3 -17.64 -2.24 15.75
CA THR A 3 -16.86 -1.21 15.07
C THR A 3 -15.41 -1.33 15.50
N PHE A 4 -14.52 -1.59 14.55
CA PHE A 4 -13.08 -1.52 14.78
C PHE A 4 -12.70 -0.04 14.98
N PHE A 5 -12.41 0.35 16.21
CA PHE A 5 -11.85 1.66 16.53
C PHE A 5 -10.33 1.55 16.39
N ARG A 6 -9.80 2.12 15.31
CA ARG A 6 -8.36 2.36 15.17
C ARG A 6 -8.15 3.86 15.30
N ASP A 7 -7.39 4.25 16.31
CA ASP A 7 -7.07 5.64 16.62
C ASP A 7 -6.24 6.25 15.48
N PHE A 8 -6.70 7.40 14.98
CA PHE A 8 -6.03 8.22 13.95
C PHE A 8 -5.75 9.64 14.46
N SER A 9 -5.66 9.83 15.77
CA SER A 9 -5.37 11.13 16.38
C SER A 9 -4.06 11.73 15.84
N ILE A 10 -4.16 12.98 15.42
CA ILE A 10 -3.09 13.73 14.72
C ILE A 10 -1.94 14.10 15.67
N ASP A 11 -2.18 14.16 16.98
CA ASP A 11 -1.16 14.51 17.97
C ASP A 11 0.00 13.49 18.06
N ARG A 12 -0.19 12.29 17.51
CA ARG A 12 0.88 11.28 17.33
C ARG A 12 1.56 11.30 15.96
N LEU A 13 0.99 12.00 14.98
CA LEU A 13 1.48 12.03 13.58
C LEU A 13 2.46 13.18 13.30
N THR A 14 2.60 14.13 14.23
CA THR A 14 3.37 15.36 14.02
C THR A 14 4.75 15.36 14.67
N SER A 15 5.15 14.32 15.40
CA SER A 15 6.44 14.30 16.12
C SER A 15 7.61 13.80 15.28
N ASP A 16 7.44 12.83 14.39
CA ASP A 16 8.55 12.29 13.59
C ASP A 16 8.09 11.88 12.18
N HIS A 17 8.80 12.34 11.16
CA HIS A 17 8.59 11.91 9.77
C HIS A 17 8.74 10.38 9.60
N ASP A 18 9.55 9.76 10.46
CA ASP A 18 9.80 8.31 10.49
C ASP A 18 8.54 7.51 10.90
N ASP A 19 7.68 8.04 11.78
CA ASP A 19 6.46 7.36 12.24
C ASP A 19 5.40 7.25 11.13
N LEU A 20 5.38 8.23 10.22
CA LEU A 20 4.48 8.26 9.07
C LEU A 20 4.91 7.27 7.99
N GLU A 21 6.20 7.23 7.69
CA GLU A 21 6.79 6.25 6.78
C GLU A 21 6.56 4.82 7.30
N GLU A 22 6.83 4.55 8.58
CA GLU A 22 6.60 3.25 9.21
C GLU A 22 5.12 2.83 9.20
N LEU A 23 4.19 3.77 9.43
CA LEU A 23 2.75 3.49 9.36
C LEU A 23 2.33 3.06 7.94
N ILE A 24 2.89 3.72 6.93
CA ILE A 24 2.57 3.43 5.53
C ILE A 24 3.19 2.10 5.12
N ASP A 25 4.45 1.85 5.49
CA ASP A 25 5.12 0.56 5.28
C ASP A 25 4.36 -0.58 5.96
N ASN A 26 3.84 -0.36 7.18
CA ASN A 26 2.97 -1.33 7.83
C ASN A 26 1.66 -1.54 7.07
N ARG A 27 1.03 -0.50 6.53
CA ARG A 27 -0.22 -0.63 5.75
C ARG A 27 0.02 -1.33 4.43
N GLN A 28 1.08 -1.00 3.71
CA GLN A 28 1.50 -1.67 2.48
C GLN A 28 1.85 -3.13 2.79
N GLY A 29 2.68 -3.38 3.81
CA GLY A 29 2.99 -4.70 4.37
C GLY A 29 1.75 -5.54 4.68
N ASN A 30 0.70 -4.92 5.20
CA ASN A 30 -0.58 -5.58 5.47
C ASN A 30 -1.41 -5.80 4.19
N PHE A 31 -1.31 -4.93 3.19
CA PHE A 31 -1.95 -5.11 1.88
C PHE A 31 -1.39 -6.34 1.15
N TYR A 32 -0.07 -6.50 1.12
CA TYR A 32 0.60 -7.69 0.55
C TYR A 32 0.16 -8.98 1.24
N LYS A 33 -0.29 -8.91 2.50
CA LYS A 33 -0.80 -10.05 3.26
C LYS A 33 -2.29 -10.31 3.06
N THR A 34 -2.99 -9.47 2.28
CA THR A 34 -4.41 -9.70 2.00
C THR A 34 -4.59 -10.97 1.17
N VAL A 35 -5.68 -11.69 1.46
CA VAL A 35 -6.02 -12.94 0.76
C VAL A 35 -6.15 -12.69 -0.75
N LYS A 36 -6.77 -11.58 -1.16
CA LYS A 36 -6.95 -11.24 -2.58
C LYS A 36 -5.62 -11.03 -3.31
N TYR A 37 -4.68 -10.31 -2.70
CA TYR A 37 -3.36 -10.07 -3.30
C TYR A 37 -2.58 -11.38 -3.39
N THR A 38 -2.48 -12.12 -2.29
CA THR A 38 -1.72 -13.38 -2.24
C THR A 38 -2.29 -14.46 -3.16
N GLU A 39 -3.61 -14.58 -3.30
CA GLU A 39 -4.24 -15.50 -4.25
C GLU A 39 -3.91 -15.14 -5.71
N LEU A 40 -3.88 -13.85 -6.06
CA LEU A 40 -3.60 -13.42 -7.43
C LEU A 40 -2.10 -13.55 -7.76
N ASP A 41 -1.22 -13.15 -6.85
CA ASP A 41 0.23 -13.32 -6.98
C ASP A 41 0.61 -14.80 -7.18
N ASN A 42 0.02 -15.69 -6.37
CA ASN A 42 0.23 -17.13 -6.54
C ASN A 42 -0.28 -17.66 -7.89
N LYS A 43 -1.42 -17.14 -8.39
CA LYS A 43 -1.93 -17.51 -9.72
C LYS A 43 -1.00 -17.05 -10.82
N ILE A 44 -0.46 -15.83 -10.73
CA ILE A 44 0.50 -15.29 -11.70
C ILE A 44 1.76 -16.15 -11.73
N LYS A 45 2.35 -16.44 -10.57
CA LYS A 45 3.52 -17.33 -10.45
C LYS A 45 3.28 -18.71 -11.02
N ALA A 46 2.12 -19.31 -10.74
CA ALA A 46 1.76 -20.62 -11.30
C ALA A 46 1.63 -20.57 -12.83
N LEU A 47 1.08 -19.49 -13.40
CA LEU A 47 0.97 -19.32 -14.84
C LEU A 47 2.33 -19.09 -15.50
N LEU A 48 3.22 -18.30 -14.90
CA LEU A 48 4.58 -18.08 -15.37
C LEU A 48 5.37 -19.39 -15.39
N ASN A 49 5.33 -20.16 -14.31
CA ASN A 49 5.98 -21.48 -14.27
C ASN A 49 5.47 -22.41 -15.37
N LYS A 50 4.14 -22.43 -15.60
CA LYS A 50 3.55 -23.24 -16.66
C LYS A 50 3.96 -22.78 -18.06
N LEU A 51 4.14 -21.48 -18.27
CA LEU A 51 4.66 -20.94 -19.53
C LEU A 51 6.12 -21.37 -19.74
N THR A 52 6.94 -21.33 -18.70
CA THR A 52 8.34 -21.78 -18.75
C THR A 52 8.45 -23.27 -19.08
N GLU A 53 7.58 -24.10 -18.50
CA GLU A 53 7.50 -25.53 -18.82
C GLU A 53 7.09 -25.80 -20.27
N LEU A 54 6.19 -24.98 -20.83
CA LEU A 54 5.67 -25.13 -22.20
C LEU A 54 6.64 -24.66 -23.28
N SER A 55 7.46 -23.65 -22.98
CA SER A 55 8.42 -23.10 -23.94
C SER A 55 9.69 -22.65 -23.21
N PRO A 56 10.57 -23.60 -22.84
CA PRO A 56 11.80 -23.31 -22.09
C PRO A 56 12.72 -22.33 -22.81
N GLU A 57 12.72 -22.31 -24.14
CA GLU A 57 13.49 -21.33 -24.93
C GLU A 57 13.08 -19.87 -24.70
N THR A 58 11.91 -19.63 -24.09
CA THR A 58 11.40 -18.28 -23.77
C THR A 58 11.61 -17.88 -22.30
N GLU A 59 12.33 -18.69 -21.50
CA GLU A 59 12.55 -18.44 -20.07
C GLU A 59 13.04 -17.02 -19.77
N GLY A 60 13.97 -16.49 -20.58
CA GLY A 60 14.46 -15.11 -20.43
C GLY A 60 13.35 -14.05 -20.58
N VAL A 61 12.47 -14.23 -21.58
CA VAL A 61 11.33 -13.32 -21.81
C VAL A 61 10.29 -13.44 -20.70
N ILE A 62 10.08 -14.65 -20.18
CA ILE A 62 9.16 -14.90 -19.06
C ILE A 62 9.67 -14.25 -17.78
N LYS A 63 10.98 -14.30 -17.54
CA LYS A 63 11.62 -13.62 -16.41
C LYS A 63 11.52 -12.10 -16.54
N ASP A 64 11.78 -11.55 -17.73
CA ASP A 64 11.58 -10.13 -18.00
C ASP A 64 10.11 -9.71 -17.75
N LEU A 65 9.14 -10.56 -18.10
CA LEU A 65 7.72 -10.32 -17.81
C LEU A 65 7.44 -10.29 -16.30
N GLU A 66 8.01 -11.21 -15.52
CA GLU A 66 7.88 -11.23 -14.06
C GLU A 66 8.45 -9.93 -13.45
N ASP A 67 9.64 -9.52 -13.87
CA ASP A 67 10.28 -8.28 -13.43
C ASP A 67 9.41 -7.05 -13.78
N ASN A 68 8.84 -7.00 -14.99
CA ASN A 68 7.94 -5.91 -15.39
C ASN A 68 6.65 -5.87 -14.56
N ILE A 69 6.11 -7.02 -14.15
CA ILE A 69 4.94 -7.08 -13.26
C ILE A 69 5.31 -6.48 -11.89
N LEU A 70 6.46 -6.86 -11.33
CA LEU A 70 6.96 -6.30 -10.06
C LEU A 70 7.21 -4.79 -10.16
N HIS A 71 7.78 -4.31 -11.26
CA HIS A 71 7.97 -2.89 -11.50
C HIS A 71 6.64 -2.13 -11.57
N LEU A 72 5.62 -2.68 -12.23
CA LEU A 72 4.28 -2.09 -12.27
C LEU A 72 3.67 -2.01 -10.87
N GLU A 73 3.83 -3.05 -10.05
CA GLU A 73 3.40 -3.02 -8.66
C GLU A 73 4.08 -1.89 -7.87
N CYS A 74 5.41 -1.76 -7.97
CA CYS A 74 6.16 -0.68 -7.34
C CYS A 74 5.66 0.71 -7.74
N ILE A 75 5.33 0.91 -9.02
CA ILE A 75 4.76 2.18 -9.52
C ILE A 75 3.40 2.45 -8.88
N CYS A 76 2.51 1.47 -8.87
CA CYS A 76 1.17 1.58 -8.28
C CYS A 76 1.24 1.93 -6.78
N TYR A 77 2.10 1.24 -6.02
CA TYR A 77 2.26 1.51 -4.60
C TYR A 77 2.88 2.89 -4.34
N SER A 78 3.88 3.29 -5.12
CA SER A 78 4.48 4.62 -5.02
C SER A 78 3.48 5.73 -5.32
N SER A 79 2.58 5.53 -6.29
CA SER A 79 1.52 6.48 -6.60
C SER A 79 0.51 6.56 -5.45
N ALA A 80 0.00 5.42 -4.98
CA ALA A 80 -0.95 5.36 -3.88
C ALA A 80 -0.38 5.97 -2.58
N TYR A 81 0.93 5.79 -2.33
CA TYR A 81 1.65 6.45 -1.24
C TYR A 81 1.55 7.97 -1.35
N LYS A 82 1.91 8.53 -2.52
CA LYS A 82 1.95 9.98 -2.74
C LYS A 82 0.55 10.59 -2.63
N ASP A 83 -0.46 9.92 -3.19
CA ASP A 83 -1.84 10.37 -3.11
C ASP A 83 -2.35 10.34 -1.66
N GLY A 84 -2.08 9.26 -0.92
CA GLY A 84 -2.45 9.14 0.49
C GLY A 84 -1.78 10.18 1.38
N MET A 85 -0.52 10.54 1.09
CA MET A 85 0.18 11.63 1.78
C MET A 85 -0.38 13.00 1.42
N ALA A 86 -0.73 13.24 0.16
CA ALA A 86 -1.37 14.49 -0.25
C ALA A 86 -2.73 14.68 0.45
N ASP A 87 -3.55 13.62 0.51
CA ASP A 87 -4.84 13.65 1.20
C ASP A 87 -4.69 13.88 2.70
N LEU A 88 -3.72 13.23 3.34
CA LEU A 88 -3.44 13.42 4.76
C LEU A 88 -2.98 14.85 5.06
N MET A 89 -2.04 15.38 4.27
CA MET A 89 -1.55 16.76 4.42
C MET A 89 -2.67 17.78 4.18
N ALA A 90 -3.56 17.53 3.21
CA ALA A 90 -4.75 18.35 2.99
C ALA A 90 -5.66 18.31 4.22
N ALA A 91 -5.93 17.13 4.79
CA ALA A 91 -6.75 16.99 5.99
C ALA A 91 -6.16 17.72 7.21
N ILE A 92 -4.85 17.59 7.44
CA ILE A 92 -4.13 18.29 8.51
C ILE A 92 -4.21 19.81 8.31
N THR A 93 -3.98 20.28 7.08
CA THR A 93 -4.00 21.72 6.76
C THR A 93 -5.40 22.30 6.98
N LEU A 94 -6.45 21.60 6.56
CA LEU A 94 -7.84 22.05 6.77
C LEU A 94 -8.23 22.08 8.25
N ASN A 95 -7.69 21.15 9.07
CA ASN A 95 -7.90 21.14 10.50
C ASN A 95 -7.16 22.31 11.20
N ASN A 96 -5.90 22.56 10.82
CA ASN A 96 -5.10 23.68 11.31
C ASN A 96 -5.70 25.05 10.96
N LEU A 97 -6.37 25.15 9.81
CA LEU A 97 -7.11 26.35 9.40
C LEU A 97 -8.50 26.46 10.03
N HIS A 98 -8.88 25.50 10.89
CA HIS A 98 -10.21 25.40 11.50
C HIS A 98 -11.37 25.35 10.50
N ILE A 99 -11.10 24.91 9.27
CA ILE A 99 -12.10 24.76 8.19
C ILE A 99 -12.85 23.43 8.36
N THR A 100 -12.14 22.38 8.78
CA THR A 100 -12.73 21.09 9.14
C THR A 100 -12.37 20.75 10.58
N LYS A 101 -13.26 20.04 11.30
CA LYS A 101 -13.01 19.55 12.65
C LYS A 101 -12.95 18.04 12.60
N VAL A 102 -11.75 17.46 12.71
CA VAL A 102 -11.62 16.03 12.99
C VAL A 102 -11.95 15.87 14.47
N GLU A 103 -13.00 15.14 14.81
CA GLU A 103 -13.35 14.88 16.21
C GLU A 103 -12.22 14.07 16.87
N LEU A 104 -11.49 14.73 17.78
CA LEU A 104 -10.58 14.06 18.70
C LEU A 104 -11.45 13.32 19.71
N TRP A 105 -11.29 12.00 19.79
CA TRP A 105 -11.96 11.20 20.81
C TRP A 105 -11.20 11.36 22.13
N GLU A 106 -11.71 12.20 23.03
CA GLU A 106 -11.17 12.33 24.39
C GLU A 106 -11.57 11.09 25.23
N VAL A 107 -10.60 10.54 25.97
CA VAL A 107 -10.79 9.45 26.96
C VAL A 107 -11.18 10.03 28.31
#